data_AF-A0A1A8U947-F1
#
_entry.id   AF-A0A1A8U947-F1
#
_cell.length_a   1.000
_cell.length_b   1.000
_cell.length_c   1.000
_cell.angle_alpha   90.00
_cell.angle_beta   90.00
_cell.angle_gamma   90.00
#
_symmetry.space_group_name_H-M   'P 1'
#
loop_
_entity.id
_entity.type
_entity.pdbx_description
1 polymer ?
#
loop_
_entity_poly.entity_id
_entity_poly.type
_entity_poly.pdbx_seq_one_letter_code
_entity_poly.pdbx_strand_id
1 'polypeptide(L)'
;PGASGQSSQSFSNNMKLDISSCPIMYFGQKYEQVYVNFTNDNTVFCFNGFYNPGTKGDCLVAPKAEDGQMAIYGRSDGIQMVVNIFVPTITNSMNCSVLLNLGSTIFLYLVNFGPQAVLMLQSPESPVIDVLANSDKVDTLRPVEGIAFSDVSGCRYLGLPYKVGSVVSSDPKTCQSLTCSTADVLTHSACGPLDRCGRNGICSF
;
A
#
# COMPACT_ATOMS: atom_id res chain seq x y z
N PRO A 1 -27.90 -8.98 13.93
CA PRO A 1 -28.69 -8.37 12.85
C PRO A 1 -27.92 -7.21 12.20
N GLY A 2 -27.45 -7.42 10.97
CA GLY A 2 -26.68 -6.44 10.22
C GLY A 2 -25.71 -7.13 9.26
N ALA A 3 -26.22 -7.89 8.30
CA ALA A 3 -25.44 -8.34 7.17
C ALA A 3 -25.17 -7.11 6.29
N SER A 4 -24.03 -6.46 6.47
CA SER A 4 -23.53 -5.47 5.51
C SER A 4 -23.16 -6.20 4.22
N GLY A 5 -23.72 -5.74 3.10
CA GLY A 5 -23.67 -6.43 1.81
C GLY A 5 -22.25 -6.77 1.38
N GLN A 6 -21.95 -8.06 1.37
CA GLN A 6 -20.75 -8.61 0.77
C GLN A 6 -20.95 -8.59 -0.75
N SER A 7 -20.18 -7.75 -1.44
CA SER A 7 -20.02 -7.91 -2.89
C SER A 7 -18.83 -8.84 -3.11
N SER A 8 -19.03 -9.90 -3.89
CA SER A 8 -17.97 -10.83 -4.24
C SER A 8 -17.99 -11.11 -5.73
N GLN A 9 -16.80 -11.19 -6.31
CA GLN A 9 -16.60 -11.33 -7.73
C GLN A 9 -15.45 -12.30 -8.00
N SER A 10 -15.72 -13.37 -8.75
CA SER A 10 -14.69 -14.32 -9.19
C SER A 10 -14.00 -13.82 -10.46
N PHE A 11 -12.75 -14.23 -10.65
CA PHE A 11 -11.97 -13.96 -11.85
C PHE A 11 -11.08 -15.16 -12.20
N SER A 12 -10.98 -15.47 -13.49
CA SER A 12 -10.10 -16.53 -14.04
C SER A 12 -9.38 -16.07 -15.32
N ASN A 13 -9.51 -14.79 -15.65
CA ASN A 13 -8.92 -14.14 -16.79
C ASN A 13 -8.59 -12.68 -16.44
N ASN A 14 -7.86 -12.01 -17.33
CA ASN A 14 -7.52 -10.60 -17.13
C ASN A 14 -8.79 -9.76 -17.05
N MET A 15 -8.96 -9.04 -15.95
CA MET A 15 -10.18 -8.31 -15.66
C MET A 15 -9.90 -7.05 -14.86
N LYS A 16 -10.76 -6.05 -15.03
CA LYS A 16 -10.85 -4.88 -14.17
C LYS A 16 -11.89 -5.12 -13.08
N LEU A 17 -11.47 -4.93 -11.84
CA LEU A 17 -12.23 -5.07 -10.63
C LEU A 17 -12.55 -3.69 -10.05
N ASP A 18 -13.79 -3.50 -9.57
CA ASP A 18 -14.24 -2.25 -8.96
C ASP A 18 -14.07 -2.32 -7.43
N ILE A 19 -13.32 -1.37 -6.87
CA ILE A 19 -13.12 -1.21 -5.42
C ILE A 19 -13.54 0.19 -4.97
N SER A 20 -14.37 0.91 -5.74
CA SER A 20 -14.81 2.28 -5.42
C SER A 20 -15.55 2.41 -4.09
N SER A 21 -16.18 1.32 -3.60
CA SER A 21 -16.79 1.25 -2.27
C SER A 21 -15.76 1.10 -1.13
N CYS A 22 -14.53 0.71 -1.45
CA CYS A 22 -13.40 0.66 -0.53
C CYS A 22 -12.11 1.09 -1.25
N PRO A 23 -11.97 2.40 -1.56
CA PRO A 23 -10.81 2.89 -2.30
C PRO A 23 -9.53 2.63 -1.51
N ILE A 24 -8.41 2.34 -2.18
CA ILE A 24 -7.15 2.06 -1.50
C ILE A 24 -6.16 3.19 -1.75
N MET A 25 -5.54 3.68 -0.68
CA MET A 25 -4.38 4.56 -0.77
C MET A 25 -3.14 3.71 -1.05
N TYR A 26 -2.34 4.09 -2.03
CA TYR A 26 -1.12 3.37 -2.39
C TYR A 26 -0.04 4.36 -2.83
N PHE A 27 0.95 4.55 -1.97
CA PHE A 27 2.03 5.54 -2.13
C PHE A 27 1.49 6.92 -2.56
N GLY A 28 0.52 7.44 -1.81
CA GLY A 28 0.00 8.79 -1.95
C GLY A 28 -1.02 8.96 -3.07
N GLN A 29 -1.38 7.88 -3.76
CA GLN A 29 -2.44 7.88 -4.77
C GLN A 29 -3.64 7.10 -4.29
N LYS A 30 -4.83 7.63 -4.58
CA LYS A 30 -6.10 6.95 -4.30
C LYS A 30 -6.52 6.14 -5.52
N TYR A 31 -6.82 4.87 -5.31
CA TYR A 31 -7.28 3.96 -6.35
C TYR A 31 -8.66 3.39 -6.04
N GLU A 32 -9.52 3.39 -7.04
CA GLU A 32 -10.90 2.89 -6.96
C GLU A 32 -11.09 1.62 -7.79
N GLN A 33 -10.02 1.13 -8.42
CA GLN A 33 -10.05 -0.01 -9.33
C GLN A 33 -8.77 -0.82 -9.18
N VAL A 34 -8.87 -2.13 -9.45
CA VAL A 34 -7.74 -3.06 -9.52
C VAL A 34 -7.82 -3.83 -10.83
N TYR A 35 -6.71 -3.95 -11.54
CA TYR A 35 -6.59 -4.70 -12.78
C TYR A 35 -5.85 -6.00 -12.48
N VAL A 36 -6.50 -7.13 -12.75
CA VAL A 36 -5.92 -8.46 -12.59
C VAL A 36 -5.32 -8.89 -13.93
N ASN A 37 -4.09 -9.40 -13.88
CA ASN A 37 -3.41 -9.99 -15.02
C ASN A 37 -2.83 -11.35 -14.64
N PHE A 38 -3.17 -12.36 -15.42
CA PHE A 38 -2.49 -13.65 -15.43
C PHE A 38 -1.37 -13.60 -16.46
N THR A 39 -0.14 -13.78 -15.99
CA THR A 39 1.05 -13.91 -16.84
C THR A 39 1.48 -15.38 -16.89
N ASN A 40 2.56 -15.68 -17.60
CA ASN A 40 3.09 -17.04 -17.65
C ASN A 40 3.54 -17.52 -16.25
N ASP A 41 4.06 -16.61 -15.43
CA ASP A 41 4.76 -16.93 -14.18
C ASP A 41 4.07 -16.40 -12.92
N ASN A 42 3.21 -15.38 -13.05
CA ASN A 42 2.66 -14.63 -11.92
C ASN A 42 1.20 -14.24 -12.14
N THR A 43 0.51 -13.99 -11.03
CA THR A 43 -0.75 -13.24 -10.99
C THR A 43 -0.46 -11.84 -10.49
N VAL A 44 -0.85 -10.81 -11.25
CA VAL A 44 -0.49 -9.42 -10.95
C VAL A 44 -1.75 -8.60 -10.73
N PHE A 45 -1.77 -7.82 -9.65
CA PHE A 45 -2.83 -6.87 -9.34
C PHE A 45 -2.28 -5.46 -9.45
N CYS A 46 -2.69 -4.70 -10.47
CA CYS A 46 -2.23 -3.35 -10.70
C CYS A 46 -3.34 -2.32 -10.47
N PHE A 47 -2.98 -1.15 -9.95
CA PHE A 47 -3.94 -0.10 -9.61
C PHE A 47 -4.12 0.96 -10.70
N ASN A 48 -3.15 1.06 -11.62
CA ASN A 48 -3.08 2.11 -12.64
C ASN A 48 -3.16 1.58 -14.08
N GLY A 49 -3.80 0.42 -14.27
CA GLY A 49 -4.01 -0.22 -15.58
C GLY A 49 -3.56 -1.67 -15.59
N PHE A 50 -3.76 -2.37 -16.72
CA PHE A 50 -3.26 -3.74 -16.88
C PHE A 50 -1.73 -3.77 -16.85
N TYR A 51 -1.19 -4.83 -16.24
CA TYR A 51 0.23 -5.05 -16.09
C TYR A 51 0.96 -5.05 -17.43
N ASN A 52 1.94 -4.16 -17.56
CA ASN A 52 2.88 -4.14 -18.66
C ASN A 52 4.27 -3.82 -18.09
N PRO A 53 5.24 -4.76 -18.19
CA PRO A 53 6.60 -4.59 -17.66
C PRO A 53 7.34 -3.35 -18.18
N GLY A 54 6.99 -2.87 -19.37
CA GLY A 54 7.58 -1.67 -19.97
C GLY A 54 6.97 -0.34 -19.50
N THR A 55 5.93 -0.40 -18.66
CA THR A 55 5.24 0.78 -18.13
C THR A 55 5.47 0.92 -16.63
N LYS A 56 5.27 2.13 -16.11
CA LYS A 56 5.36 2.45 -14.67
C LYS A 56 4.06 2.05 -13.98
N GLY A 57 4.03 0.87 -13.38
CA GLY A 57 2.86 0.25 -12.75
C GLY A 57 2.91 0.26 -11.23
N ASP A 58 1.79 0.52 -10.59
CA ASP A 58 1.60 0.27 -9.16
C ASP A 58 0.94 -1.09 -9.02
N CYS A 59 1.69 -2.09 -8.57
CA CYS A 59 1.25 -3.47 -8.67
C CYS A 59 1.68 -4.33 -7.49
N LEU A 60 0.90 -5.37 -7.23
CA LEU A 60 1.28 -6.51 -6.42
C LEU A 60 1.58 -7.68 -7.35
N VAL A 61 2.73 -8.30 -7.21
CA VAL A 61 3.11 -9.49 -7.97
C VAL A 61 3.05 -10.70 -7.04
N ALA A 62 2.10 -11.58 -7.30
CA ALA A 62 1.88 -12.80 -6.56
C ALA A 62 2.24 -14.03 -7.42
N PRO A 63 2.44 -15.21 -6.79
CA PRO A 63 2.60 -16.45 -7.52
C PRO A 63 1.45 -16.69 -8.51
N LYS A 64 1.74 -17.48 -9.55
CA LYS A 64 0.72 -17.88 -10.51
C LYS A 64 -0.43 -18.61 -9.80
N ALA A 65 -1.64 -18.16 -10.11
CA ALA A 65 -2.88 -18.84 -9.79
C ALA A 65 -3.66 -19.04 -11.10
N GLU A 66 -4.61 -19.97 -11.10
CA GLU A 66 -5.51 -20.19 -12.24
C GLU A 66 -6.76 -19.32 -12.13
N ASP A 67 -7.17 -19.04 -10.90
CA ASP A 67 -8.33 -18.24 -10.58
C ASP A 67 -8.15 -17.50 -9.25
N GLY A 68 -9.15 -16.68 -8.96
CA GLY A 68 -9.30 -16.06 -7.67
C GLY A 68 -10.68 -15.44 -7.50
N GLN A 69 -10.82 -14.78 -6.37
CA GLN A 69 -12.03 -14.05 -6.04
C GLN A 69 -11.64 -12.77 -5.31
N MET A 70 -12.49 -11.77 -5.47
CA MET A 70 -12.43 -10.53 -4.74
C MET A 70 -13.69 -10.40 -3.89
N ALA A 71 -13.53 -9.85 -2.70
CA ALA A 71 -14.65 -9.45 -1.85
C ALA A 71 -14.33 -8.15 -1.12
N ILE A 72 -15.36 -7.34 -0.90
CA ILE A 72 -15.24 -6.09 -0.14
C ILE A 72 -15.98 -6.23 1.19
N TYR A 73 -15.28 -5.89 2.27
CA TYR A 73 -15.81 -5.94 3.63
C TYR A 73 -15.80 -4.56 4.26
N GLY A 74 -16.77 -4.30 5.12
CA GLY A 74 -16.76 -3.14 5.99
C GLY A 74 -15.69 -3.26 7.09
N ARG A 75 -15.72 -2.31 8.02
CA ARG A 75 -14.85 -2.29 9.19
C ARG A 75 -14.86 -3.63 9.95
N SER A 76 -13.66 -4.06 10.37
CA SER A 76 -13.44 -5.23 11.21
C SER A 76 -12.51 -4.87 12.37
N ASP A 77 -13.01 -4.93 13.60
CA ASP A 77 -12.20 -4.60 14.78
C ASP A 77 -11.06 -5.61 14.99
N GLY A 78 -11.23 -6.87 14.55
CA GLY A 78 -10.20 -7.90 14.61
C GLY A 78 -9.03 -7.60 13.66
N ILE A 79 -9.31 -7.23 12.41
CA ILE A 79 -8.27 -6.81 11.45
C ILE A 79 -7.58 -5.55 11.95
N GLN A 80 -8.35 -4.56 12.42
CA GLN A 80 -7.79 -3.33 12.98
C GLN A 80 -6.84 -3.61 14.16
N MET A 81 -7.23 -4.48 15.09
CA MET A 81 -6.39 -4.84 16.23
C MET A 81 -5.07 -5.46 15.79
N VAL A 82 -5.12 -6.43 14.87
CA VAL A 82 -3.92 -7.11 14.36
C VAL A 82 -3.01 -6.12 13.62
N VAL A 83 -3.55 -5.28 12.74
CA VAL A 83 -2.77 -4.26 12.01
C VAL A 83 -2.09 -3.30 12.98
N ASN A 84 -2.79 -2.81 14.00
CA ASN A 84 -2.22 -1.86 14.96
C ASN A 84 -1.07 -2.47 15.80
N ILE A 85 -1.05 -3.79 16.01
CA ILE A 85 0.04 -4.48 16.71
C ILE A 85 1.28 -4.57 15.81
N PHE A 86 1.11 -4.99 14.55
CA PHE A 86 2.23 -5.30 13.66
C PHE A 86 2.70 -4.13 12.79
N VAL A 87 1.87 -3.12 12.61
CA VAL A 87 2.12 -1.95 11.75
C VAL A 87 1.84 -0.67 12.56
N PRO A 88 2.72 -0.31 13.53
CA PRO A 88 2.47 0.79 14.47
C PRO A 88 2.45 2.18 13.82
N THR A 89 2.84 2.28 12.55
CA THR A 89 2.72 3.52 11.76
C THR A 89 1.26 3.84 11.41
N ILE A 90 0.36 2.86 11.47
CA ILE A 90 -1.07 3.04 11.26
C ILE A 90 -1.74 3.50 12.55
N THR A 91 -2.38 4.67 12.50
CA THR A 91 -2.98 5.31 13.68
C THR A 91 -4.46 5.62 13.49
N ASN A 92 -4.92 5.68 12.25
CA ASN A 92 -6.33 5.90 11.93
C ASN A 92 -7.19 4.64 12.17
N SER A 93 -8.50 4.82 12.17
CA SER A 93 -9.45 3.69 12.26
C SER A 93 -9.69 3.04 10.90
N MET A 94 -9.92 1.73 10.91
CA MET A 94 -10.25 0.99 9.69
C MET A 94 -11.62 1.40 9.17
N ASN A 95 -11.71 1.68 7.87
CA ASN A 95 -12.97 1.96 7.19
C ASN A 95 -13.54 0.68 6.55
N CYS A 96 -12.71 -0.04 5.80
CA CYS A 96 -13.10 -1.19 4.98
C CYS A 96 -11.86 -1.99 4.55
N SER A 97 -12.07 -3.16 3.93
CA SER A 97 -11.00 -3.92 3.27
C SER A 97 -11.47 -4.54 1.95
N VAL A 98 -10.52 -4.68 1.03
CA VAL A 98 -10.66 -5.50 -0.18
C VAL A 98 -9.85 -6.77 0.05
N LEU A 99 -10.51 -7.92 -0.01
CA LEU A 99 -9.88 -9.24 -0.02
C LEU A 99 -9.67 -9.66 -1.48
N LEU A 100 -8.47 -10.07 -1.81
CA LEU A 100 -8.11 -10.77 -3.04
C LEU A 100 -7.60 -12.16 -2.65
N ASN A 101 -8.37 -13.19 -2.99
CA ASN A 101 -8.01 -14.58 -2.80
C ASN A 101 -7.51 -15.16 -4.13
N LEU A 102 -6.37 -15.83 -4.08
CA LEU A 102 -5.77 -16.55 -5.21
C LEU A 102 -5.76 -18.04 -4.87
N GLY A 103 -6.48 -18.83 -5.67
CA GLY A 103 -6.75 -20.23 -5.34
C GLY A 103 -7.35 -20.40 -3.94
N SER A 104 -6.86 -21.39 -3.19
CA SER A 104 -7.36 -21.72 -1.83
C SER A 104 -6.44 -21.30 -0.69
N THR A 105 -5.23 -20.80 -0.98
CA THR A 105 -4.18 -20.65 0.03
C THR A 105 -3.63 -19.23 0.19
N ILE A 106 -3.81 -18.33 -0.77
CA ILE A 106 -3.23 -16.98 -0.69
C ILE A 106 -4.34 -15.94 -0.55
N PHE A 107 -4.33 -15.21 0.56
CA PHE A 107 -5.30 -14.16 0.87
C PHE A 107 -4.57 -12.83 1.06
N LEU A 108 -4.87 -11.86 0.18
CA LEU A 108 -4.34 -10.50 0.25
C LEU A 108 -5.45 -9.55 0.68
N TYR A 109 -5.27 -8.90 1.83
CA TYR A 109 -6.17 -7.87 2.34
C TYR A 109 -5.54 -6.50 2.08
N LEU A 110 -6.19 -5.70 1.25
CA LEU A 110 -5.93 -4.27 1.13
C LEU A 110 -6.87 -3.55 2.09
N VAL A 111 -6.31 -3.00 3.17
CA VAL A 111 -7.08 -2.45 4.28
C VAL A 111 -7.00 -0.92 4.24
N ASN A 112 -8.16 -0.26 4.19
CA ASN A 112 -8.27 1.20 4.18
C ASN A 112 -8.42 1.74 5.61
N PHE A 113 -7.53 2.67 5.96
CA PHE A 113 -7.52 3.44 7.22
C PHE A 113 -7.61 4.95 6.93
N GLY A 114 -8.38 5.36 5.93
CA GLY A 114 -8.51 6.73 5.46
C GLY A 114 -7.34 7.12 4.55
N PRO A 115 -6.46 8.08 4.95
CA PRO A 115 -5.26 8.41 4.18
C PRO A 115 -4.17 7.31 4.27
N GLN A 116 -4.33 6.36 5.21
CA GLN A 116 -3.42 5.24 5.40
C GLN A 116 -3.99 3.95 4.83
N ALA A 117 -3.10 3.03 4.44
CA ALA A 117 -3.49 1.71 3.97
C ALA A 117 -2.41 0.66 4.24
N VAL A 118 -2.85 -0.59 4.41
CA VAL A 118 -1.98 -1.74 4.66
C VAL A 118 -2.31 -2.84 3.67
N LEU A 119 -1.26 -3.48 3.15
CA LEU A 119 -1.35 -4.80 2.55
C LEU A 119 -1.05 -5.85 3.62
N MET A 120 -2.02 -6.71 3.90
CA MET A 120 -1.85 -7.88 4.76
C MET A 120 -1.92 -9.14 3.90
N LEU A 121 -0.90 -9.98 4.00
CA LEU A 121 -0.86 -11.31 3.40
C LEU A 121 -1.15 -12.34 4.48
N GLN A 122 -2.11 -13.22 4.22
CA GLN A 122 -2.36 -14.40 5.02
C GLN A 122 -2.27 -15.63 4.11
N SER A 123 -1.42 -16.59 4.46
CA SER A 123 -1.27 -17.83 3.69
C SER A 123 -0.54 -18.90 4.48
N PRO A 124 -0.98 -20.17 4.42
CA PRO A 124 -0.23 -21.27 5.01
C PRO A 124 1.02 -21.66 4.21
N GLU A 125 1.16 -21.22 2.95
CA GLU A 125 2.16 -21.73 2.00
C GLU A 125 3.39 -20.81 1.80
N SER A 126 3.67 -19.90 2.73
CA SER A 126 4.84 -19.00 2.67
C SER A 126 5.10 -18.35 1.29
N PRO A 127 4.07 -17.87 0.56
CA PRO A 127 4.27 -17.26 -0.75
C PRO A 127 5.07 -15.96 -0.63
N VAL A 128 5.71 -15.57 -1.73
CA VAL A 128 6.39 -14.27 -1.85
C VAL A 128 5.51 -13.33 -2.65
N ILE A 129 5.20 -12.17 -2.08
CA ILE A 129 4.44 -11.11 -2.75
C ILE A 129 5.33 -9.88 -2.89
N ASP A 130 5.63 -9.48 -4.12
CA ASP A 130 6.40 -8.27 -4.38
C ASP A 130 5.45 -7.06 -4.50
N VAL A 131 5.79 -5.98 -3.82
CA VAL A 131 5.06 -4.71 -3.81
C VAL A 131 5.82 -3.74 -4.71
N LEU A 132 5.19 -3.35 -5.82
CA LEU A 132 5.75 -2.47 -6.82
C LEU A 132 5.05 -1.12 -6.79
N ALA A 133 5.81 -0.05 -6.78
CA ALA A 133 5.30 1.30 -6.99
C ALA A 133 6.12 1.93 -8.11
N ASN A 134 5.47 2.43 -9.16
CA ASN A 134 6.14 2.94 -10.35
C ASN A 134 7.04 1.89 -11.06
N SER A 135 6.68 0.60 -10.95
CA SER A 135 7.48 -0.58 -11.35
C SER A 135 8.77 -0.82 -10.58
N ASP A 136 9.10 0.03 -9.61
CA ASP A 136 10.19 -0.21 -8.69
C ASP A 136 9.70 -1.09 -7.54
N LYS A 137 10.48 -2.10 -7.18
CA LYS A 137 10.18 -2.93 -6.02
C LYS A 137 10.48 -2.17 -4.72
N VAL A 138 9.44 -1.87 -3.98
CA VAL A 138 9.50 -1.08 -2.74
C VAL A 138 9.33 -1.92 -1.47
N ASP A 139 8.77 -3.13 -1.61
CA ASP A 139 8.66 -4.10 -0.53
C ASP A 139 8.51 -5.53 -1.05
N THR A 140 8.70 -6.49 -0.14
CA THR A 140 8.41 -7.91 -0.39
C THR A 140 7.80 -8.52 0.88
N LEU A 141 6.58 -9.02 0.80
CA LEU A 141 5.95 -9.77 1.89
C LEU A 141 6.37 -11.23 1.82
N ARG A 142 6.72 -11.78 2.98
CA ARG A 142 6.95 -13.21 3.23
C ARG A 142 6.29 -13.54 4.55
N PRO A 143 5.22 -14.36 4.57
CA PRO A 143 4.49 -14.57 5.79
C PRO A 143 5.33 -15.40 6.77
N VAL A 144 5.40 -14.92 8.02
CA VAL A 144 5.99 -15.63 9.15
C VAL A 144 4.82 -16.09 10.00
N GLU A 145 4.77 -17.39 10.29
CA GLU A 145 3.62 -18.01 10.96
C GLU A 145 2.28 -17.75 10.23
N GLY A 146 2.36 -17.66 8.90
CA GLY A 146 1.20 -17.54 8.02
C GLY A 146 0.67 -16.13 7.79
N ILE A 147 1.33 -15.09 8.32
CA ILE A 147 0.93 -13.69 8.12
C ILE A 147 2.11 -12.75 7.82
N ALA A 148 1.91 -11.73 6.99
CA ALA A 148 2.84 -10.63 6.75
C ALA A 148 2.10 -9.33 6.46
N PHE A 149 2.79 -8.20 6.64
CA PHE A 149 2.23 -6.87 6.43
C PHE A 149 3.19 -5.98 5.65
N SER A 150 2.64 -5.02 4.92
CA SER A 150 3.37 -3.88 4.37
C SER A 150 2.51 -2.62 4.49
N ASP A 151 3.11 -1.56 5.01
CA ASP A 151 2.50 -0.22 5.03
C ASP A 151 2.65 0.41 3.64
N VAL A 152 1.53 0.60 2.95
CA VAL A 152 1.47 1.16 1.60
C VAL A 152 0.99 2.61 1.60
N SER A 153 0.93 3.26 2.76
CA SER A 153 0.47 4.64 2.95
C SER A 153 1.43 5.73 2.43
N GLY A 154 2.59 5.36 1.87
CA GLY A 154 3.70 6.26 1.53
C GLY A 154 3.34 7.44 0.60
N CYS A 155 4.34 8.14 0.08
CA CYS A 155 4.14 9.37 -0.72
C CYS A 155 4.75 9.26 -2.10
N ARG A 156 4.43 10.24 -2.96
CA ARG A 156 5.13 10.45 -4.24
C ARG A 156 5.69 11.84 -4.35
N TYR A 157 6.97 11.92 -4.70
CA TYR A 157 7.61 13.18 -5.04
C TYR A 157 8.32 13.04 -6.38
N LEU A 158 8.00 13.94 -7.32
CA LEU A 158 8.47 13.87 -8.72
C LEU A 158 8.21 12.50 -9.37
N GLY A 159 7.12 11.84 -8.98
CA GLY A 159 6.71 10.51 -9.46
C GLY A 159 7.37 9.32 -8.75
N LEU A 160 8.40 9.54 -7.94
CA LEU A 160 9.09 8.48 -7.20
C LEU A 160 8.36 8.15 -5.89
N PRO A 161 8.20 6.85 -5.54
CA PRO A 161 7.56 6.43 -4.31
C PRO A 161 8.51 6.52 -3.11
N TYR A 162 8.00 6.95 -1.96
CA TYR A 162 8.73 7.02 -0.69
C TYR A 162 7.91 6.40 0.44
N LYS A 163 8.55 5.63 1.32
CA LYS A 163 7.91 5.15 2.55
C LYS A 163 7.72 6.31 3.54
N VAL A 164 6.68 6.21 4.36
CA VAL A 164 6.42 7.15 5.46
C VAL A 164 7.69 7.33 6.31
N GLY A 165 8.00 8.59 6.66
CA GLY A 165 9.18 8.95 7.45
C GLY A 165 10.47 9.12 6.64
N SER A 166 10.48 8.77 5.34
CA SER A 166 11.66 8.96 4.49
C SER A 166 11.89 10.45 4.19
N VAL A 167 13.13 10.91 4.34
CA VAL A 167 13.55 12.24 3.85
C VAL A 167 13.68 12.17 2.33
N VAL A 168 12.84 12.94 1.65
CA VAL A 168 12.68 12.98 0.20
C VAL A 168 13.62 13.99 -0.44
N SER A 169 13.84 15.12 0.22
CA SER A 169 14.78 16.15 -0.21
C SER A 169 15.30 16.90 1.00
N SER A 170 16.53 17.41 0.91
CA SER A 170 17.13 18.28 1.92
C SER A 170 18.00 19.31 1.23
N ASP A 171 17.76 20.58 1.53
CA ASP A 171 18.61 21.70 1.11
C ASP A 171 19.43 22.18 2.31
N PRO A 172 20.74 21.86 2.37
CA PRO A 172 21.59 22.28 3.47
C PRO A 172 21.81 23.79 3.53
N LYS A 173 21.59 24.53 2.43
CA LYS A 173 21.74 25.99 2.42
C LYS A 173 20.59 26.70 3.12
N THR A 174 19.40 26.14 3.03
CA THR A 174 18.19 26.66 3.67
C THR A 174 17.79 25.88 4.92
N CYS A 175 18.49 24.77 5.20
CA CYS A 175 18.18 23.80 6.26
C CYS A 175 16.74 23.30 6.17
N GLN A 176 16.22 23.22 4.94
CA GLN A 176 14.87 22.74 4.67
C GLN A 176 14.94 21.29 4.26
N SER A 177 14.08 20.45 4.84
CA SER A 177 13.88 19.10 4.36
C SER A 177 12.41 18.81 4.13
N LEU A 178 12.18 17.93 3.16
CA LEU A 178 10.89 17.40 2.80
C LEU A 178 10.87 15.93 3.21
N THR A 179 9.90 15.55 4.04
CA THR A 179 9.77 14.20 4.57
C THR A 179 8.41 13.63 4.16
N CYS A 180 8.35 12.37 3.75
CA CYS A 180 7.07 11.74 3.45
C CYS A 180 6.25 11.54 4.73
N SER A 181 5.02 12.04 4.75
CA SER A 181 4.11 11.96 5.90
C SER A 181 2.83 11.21 5.55
N THR A 182 2.10 10.75 6.56
CA THR A 182 0.84 10.00 6.41
C THR A 182 -0.36 10.90 6.04
N ALA A 183 -0.25 12.22 6.24
CA ALA A 183 -1.36 13.16 6.12
C ALA A 183 -1.25 14.10 4.92
N ASP A 184 -0.06 14.24 4.33
CA ASP A 184 0.17 15.07 3.14
C ASP A 184 1.48 14.68 2.45
N VAL A 185 1.50 14.88 1.14
CA VAL A 185 2.51 14.36 0.19
C VAL A 185 3.95 14.58 0.67
N LEU A 186 4.21 15.68 1.39
CA LEU A 186 5.48 15.96 2.07
C LEU A 186 5.29 16.92 3.27
N THR A 187 5.88 16.62 4.42
CA THR A 187 6.07 17.60 5.49
C THR A 187 7.36 18.39 5.27
N HIS A 188 7.26 19.70 5.39
CA HIS A 188 8.41 20.61 5.37
C HIS A 188 8.91 20.80 6.79
N SER A 189 10.20 20.60 7.00
CA SER A 189 10.87 20.93 8.26
C SER A 189 12.00 21.90 8.00
N ALA A 190 12.11 22.91 8.85
CA ALA A 190 13.16 23.92 8.85
C ALA A 190 13.78 24.02 10.25
N CYS A 191 14.78 24.88 10.40
CA CYS A 191 15.32 25.24 11.71
C CYS A 191 14.21 25.73 12.68
N GLY A 192 14.44 25.55 13.98
CA GLY A 192 13.51 26.04 15.00
C GLY A 192 13.33 27.56 14.93
N PRO A 193 12.25 28.11 15.51
CA PRO A 193 11.94 29.55 15.39
C PRO A 193 13.06 30.49 15.86
N LEU A 194 13.94 30.01 16.73
CA LEU A 194 15.06 30.77 17.30
C LEU A 194 16.41 30.41 16.67
N ASP A 195 16.47 29.37 15.85
CA ASP A 195 17.71 28.88 15.26
C ASP A 195 17.96 29.54 13.89
N ARG A 196 19.23 29.74 13.57
CA ARG A 196 19.69 30.16 12.25
C ARG A 196 20.31 28.99 11.51
N CYS A 197 20.02 28.89 10.21
CA CYS A 197 20.66 27.92 9.35
C CYS A 197 22.09 28.36 9.00
N GLY A 198 23.08 27.55 9.37
CA GLY A 198 24.50 27.76 9.03
C GLY A 198 24.85 27.54 7.56
N ARG A 199 23.86 27.31 6.69
CA ARG A 199 23.99 26.94 5.26
C ARG A 199 24.77 25.66 4.98
N ASN A 200 24.98 24.86 6.02
CA ASN A 200 25.63 23.54 6.01
C ASN A 200 24.68 22.45 6.54
N GLY A 201 23.38 22.74 6.60
CA GLY A 201 22.37 21.85 7.19
C GLY A 201 22.33 21.85 8.72
N ILE A 202 23.15 22.68 9.40
CA ILE A 202 23.17 22.79 10.86
C ILE A 202 22.37 24.01 11.29
N CYS A 203 21.44 23.80 12.22
CA CYS A 203 20.69 24.85 12.90
C CYS A 203 21.38 25.17 14.23
N SER A 204 21.59 26.46 14.52
CA SER A 204 22.19 26.91 15.77
C SER A 204 21.55 28.23 16.24
N PHE A 205 21.45 28.40 17.55
CA PHE A 205 20.93 29.60 18.20
C PHE A 205 21.78 30.85 17.96
#